data_AF-A0A6C0D9H8-F1
#
_entry.id   AF-A0A6C0D9H8-F1
#
_cell.length_a   1.000
_cell.length_b   1.000
_cell.length_c   1.000
_cell.angle_alpha   90.00
_cell.angle_beta   90.00
_cell.angle_gamma   90.00
#
_symmetry.space_group_name_H-M   'P 1'
#
loop_
_entity.id
_entity.type
_entity.pdbx_description
1 polymer ?
#
loop_
_entity_poly.entity_id
_entity_poly.type
_entity_poly.pdbx_seq_one_letter_code
_entity_poly.pdbx_strand_id
1 'polypeptide(L)'
;MKFRYLLLSTNLSGKIIKNIEVPSCKNCIFYQPSKNGRDFSSTMGRCSKFGEKNIITDEIKYDYADKCREKESLCGNEGKYFEKEDDLILSLKIIKYNIHKNLFLYTLISLVASGYILMFAKFLEK
;
A
#
# COMPACT_ATOMS: atom_id res chain seq x y z
N MET A 1 -31.16 -13.14 -20.84
CA MET A 1 -30.10 -14.07 -20.38
C MET A 1 -29.98 -13.93 -18.87
N LYS A 2 -30.27 -15.00 -18.11
CA LYS A 2 -30.49 -14.96 -16.65
C LYS A 2 -29.15 -14.98 -15.89
N PHE A 3 -28.88 -13.92 -15.14
CA PHE A 3 -27.83 -13.87 -14.11
C PHE A 3 -28.17 -14.88 -13.00
N ARG A 4 -27.34 -15.93 -12.86
CA ARG A 4 -27.37 -16.81 -11.69
C ARG A 4 -26.43 -16.23 -10.63
N TYR A 5 -26.96 -15.39 -9.75
CA TYR A 5 -26.34 -15.14 -8.47
C TYR A 5 -26.48 -16.41 -7.63
N LEU A 6 -25.41 -17.20 -7.54
CA LEU A 6 -25.29 -18.25 -6.54
C LEU A 6 -25.11 -17.56 -5.18
N LEU A 7 -26.23 -17.41 -4.48
CA LEU A 7 -26.28 -17.07 -3.07
C LEU A 7 -25.65 -18.22 -2.28
N LEU A 8 -24.36 -18.09 -1.98
CA LEU A 8 -23.70 -18.91 -0.99
C LEU A 8 -23.99 -18.30 0.39
N SER A 9 -25.17 -18.59 0.93
CA SER A 9 -25.53 -18.24 2.31
C SER A 9 -24.70 -19.10 3.27
N THR A 10 -23.50 -18.64 3.58
CA THR A 10 -22.74 -19.15 4.74
C THR A 10 -23.19 -18.37 5.97
N ASN A 11 -23.50 -19.12 7.03
CA ASN A 11 -23.85 -18.61 8.35
C ASN A 11 -22.72 -17.72 8.89
N LEU A 12 -22.79 -16.42 8.61
CA LEU A 12 -21.86 -15.43 9.11
C LEU A 12 -22.29 -15.06 10.53
N SER A 13 -21.51 -15.50 11.52
CA SER A 13 -21.48 -14.92 12.88
C SER A 13 -21.83 -13.43 12.80
N GLY A 14 -22.88 -12.97 13.50
CA GLY A 14 -23.51 -11.65 13.41
C GLY A 14 -22.64 -10.44 13.79
N LYS A 15 -21.43 -10.37 13.24
CA LYS A 15 -20.50 -9.25 13.35
C LYS A 15 -20.94 -8.19 12.35
N ILE A 16 -21.40 -7.06 12.88
CA ILE A 16 -21.70 -5.87 12.10
C ILE A 16 -20.40 -5.07 11.97
N ILE A 17 -19.83 -5.04 10.76
CA ILE A 17 -18.67 -4.20 10.45
C ILE A 17 -19.21 -2.83 10.02
N LYS A 18 -18.86 -1.78 10.75
CA LYS A 18 -19.22 -0.41 10.37
C LYS A 18 -18.46 0.00 9.10
N ASN A 19 -19.12 0.79 8.25
CA ASN A 19 -18.54 1.45 7.08
C ASN A 19 -17.95 0.45 6.06
N ILE A 20 -18.55 -0.74 5.92
CA ILE A 20 -18.07 -1.76 4.98
C ILE A 20 -18.26 -1.33 3.52
N GLU A 21 -19.26 -0.48 3.27
CA GLU A 21 -19.54 0.16 1.99
C GLU A 21 -18.58 1.31 1.65
N VAL A 22 -17.83 1.85 2.62
CA VAL A 22 -16.94 2.99 2.40
C VAL A 22 -15.60 2.50 1.84
N PRO A 23 -15.12 3.05 0.71
CA PRO A 23 -13.88 2.58 0.10
C PRO A 23 -12.65 2.93 0.94
N SER A 24 -11.72 1.99 1.05
CA SER A 24 -10.45 2.19 1.76
C SER A 24 -9.56 3.22 1.07
N CYS A 25 -8.92 4.09 1.85
CA CYS A 25 -7.97 5.09 1.34
C CYS A 25 -6.87 4.47 0.49
N LYS A 26 -6.42 3.24 0.77
CA LYS A 26 -5.34 2.58 0.01
C LYS A 26 -5.66 2.36 -1.48
N ASN A 27 -6.95 2.39 -1.83
CA ASN A 27 -7.43 2.25 -3.20
C ASN A 27 -7.65 3.61 -3.90
N CYS A 28 -7.29 4.71 -3.24
CA CYS A 28 -7.44 6.06 -3.77
C CYS A 28 -6.17 6.50 -4.50
N ILE A 29 -6.30 7.22 -5.63
CA ILE A 29 -5.15 7.73 -6.39
C ILE A 29 -4.24 8.65 -5.55
N PHE A 30 -4.82 9.34 -4.55
CA PHE A 30 -4.10 10.26 -3.67
C PHE A 30 -3.39 9.55 -2.51
N TYR A 31 -3.51 8.24 -2.37
CA TYR A 31 -2.87 7.53 -1.26
C TYR A 31 -1.40 7.27 -1.54
N GLN A 32 -0.58 7.62 -0.56
CA GLN A 32 0.86 7.35 -0.57
C GLN A 32 1.18 6.42 0.61
N PRO A 33 1.71 5.20 0.36
CA PRO A 33 2.07 4.29 1.43
C PRO A 33 3.22 4.87 2.27
N SER A 34 3.24 4.55 3.57
CA SER A 34 4.34 4.96 4.45
C SER A 34 5.66 4.35 3.98
N LYS A 35 6.70 5.17 3.84
CA LYS A 35 8.07 4.72 3.49
C LYS A 35 8.58 3.65 4.46
N ASN A 36 8.17 3.72 5.73
CA ASN A 36 8.61 2.82 6.80
C ASN A 36 7.54 1.79 7.18
N GLY A 37 6.42 1.73 6.44
CA GLY A 37 5.33 0.80 6.69
C GLY A 37 5.78 -0.66 6.59
N ARG A 38 5.19 -1.53 7.42
CA ARG A 38 5.41 -2.97 7.26
C ARG A 38 4.66 -3.54 6.04
N ASP A 39 3.64 -2.82 5.59
CA ASP A 39 2.65 -3.23 4.62
C ASP A 39 2.06 -2.00 3.89
N PHE A 40 1.50 -2.23 2.70
CA PHE A 40 0.76 -1.21 1.93
C PHE A 40 -0.57 -0.79 2.62
N SER A 41 -0.89 -1.39 3.76
CA SER A 41 -2.07 -1.15 4.59
C SER A 41 -1.79 -0.42 5.91
N SER A 42 -0.56 0.06 6.14
CA SER A 42 -0.23 0.79 7.37
C SER A 42 -1.11 2.05 7.52
N THR A 43 -1.57 2.30 8.75
CA THR A 43 -2.25 3.55 9.14
C THR A 43 -1.39 4.80 8.92
N MET A 44 -0.08 4.65 8.74
CA MET A 44 0.85 5.76 8.49
C MET A 44 0.87 6.23 7.03
N GLY A 45 -0.02 5.74 6.17
CA GLY A 45 -0.19 6.24 4.81
C GLY A 45 -0.58 7.72 4.79
N ARG A 46 -0.14 8.43 3.75
CA ARG A 46 -0.40 9.86 3.54
C ARG A 46 -1.43 10.08 2.44
N CYS A 47 -2.11 11.22 2.48
CA CYS A 47 -2.98 11.68 1.42
C CYS A 47 -2.32 12.83 0.66
N SER A 48 -1.97 12.63 -0.61
CA SER A 48 -1.29 13.63 -1.43
C SER A 48 -2.17 14.79 -1.88
N LYS A 49 -3.47 14.75 -1.55
CA LYS A 49 -4.42 15.84 -1.83
C LYS A 49 -4.34 16.96 -0.79
N PHE A 50 -3.90 16.63 0.42
CA PHE A 50 -3.89 17.55 1.56
C PHE A 50 -2.53 17.58 2.22
N GLY A 51 -2.09 18.78 2.57
CA GLY A 51 -0.82 19.00 3.24
C GLY A 51 -0.51 20.48 3.35
N GLU A 52 0.65 20.75 3.91
CA GLU A 52 1.15 22.09 4.11
C GLU A 52 2.49 22.24 3.41
N LYS A 53 2.65 23.33 2.65
CA LYS A 53 3.91 23.71 2.03
C LYS A 53 4.67 24.64 2.96
N ASN A 54 5.92 24.31 3.24
CA ASN A 54 6.83 25.23 3.90
C ASN A 54 7.21 26.36 2.93
N ILE A 55 6.96 27.61 3.33
CA ILE A 55 7.19 28.80 2.49
C ILE A 55 8.66 29.16 2.30
N ILE A 56 9.58 28.61 3.12
CA ILE A 56 11.01 28.88 3.05
C ILE A 56 11.72 27.80 2.23
N THR A 57 11.41 26.52 2.48
CA THR A 57 12.11 25.37 1.88
C THR A 57 11.41 24.79 0.67
N ASP A 58 10.21 25.26 0.35
CA ASP A 58 9.31 24.70 -0.65
C ASP A 58 8.88 23.24 -0.41
N GLU A 59 9.25 22.63 0.72
CA GLU A 59 8.88 21.26 1.05
C GLU A 59 7.39 21.11 1.36
N ILE A 60 6.76 20.09 0.81
CA ILE A 60 5.34 19.76 1.06
C ILE A 60 5.25 18.59 2.04
N LYS A 61 4.57 18.82 3.16
CA LYS A 61 4.26 17.80 4.16
C LYS A 61 2.80 17.39 4.04
N TYR A 62 2.58 16.20 3.50
CA TYR A 62 1.24 15.64 3.34
C TYR A 62 0.64 15.15 4.66
N ASP A 63 -0.66 15.29 4.79
CA ASP A 63 -1.42 14.81 5.94
C ASP A 63 -1.58 13.29 5.91
N TYR A 64 -1.81 12.71 7.09
CA TYR A 64 -2.11 11.28 7.18
C TYR A 64 -3.51 10.98 6.65
N ALA A 65 -3.64 9.87 5.92
CA ALA A 65 -4.88 9.54 5.22
C ALA A 65 -6.06 9.24 6.18
N ASP A 66 -5.77 8.69 7.36
CA ASP A 66 -6.74 8.46 8.43
C ASP A 66 -7.27 9.80 9.00
N LYS A 67 -6.38 10.74 9.33
CA LYS A 67 -6.73 12.09 9.80
C LYS A 67 -7.54 12.87 8.78
N CYS A 68 -7.29 12.65 7.49
CA CYS A 68 -8.11 13.24 6.42
C CYS A 68 -9.54 12.69 6.41
N ARG A 69 -9.76 11.42 6.80
CA ARG A 69 -11.10 10.82 6.92
C ARG A 69 -11.83 11.24 8.20
N GLU A 70 -11.11 11.53 9.27
CA GLU A 70 -11.70 12.00 10.54
C GLU A 70 -12.24 13.45 10.46
N LYS A 71 -11.79 14.24 9.48
CA LYS A 71 -12.15 15.65 9.33
C LYS A 71 -13.05 15.87 8.11
N GLU A 72 -14.26 16.34 8.34
CA GLU A 72 -15.23 16.67 7.27
C GLU A 72 -14.79 17.83 6.37
N SER A 73 -13.88 18.70 6.85
CA SER A 73 -13.25 19.73 6.01
C SER A 73 -12.24 19.16 5.00
N LEU A 74 -11.83 17.90 5.15
CA LEU A 74 -10.90 17.18 4.28
C LEU A 74 -11.65 16.08 3.50
N CYS A 75 -11.21 14.82 3.59
CA CYS A 75 -11.92 13.71 2.95
C CYS A 75 -13.25 13.38 3.64
N GLY A 76 -13.36 13.60 4.96
CA GLY A 76 -14.52 13.17 5.74
C GLY A 76 -14.73 11.65 5.75
N ASN A 77 -15.71 11.17 6.52
CA ASN A 77 -15.91 9.73 6.67
C ASN A 77 -16.30 9.06 5.34
N GLU A 78 -17.12 9.73 4.53
CA GLU A 78 -17.56 9.24 3.22
C GLU A 78 -16.46 9.28 2.15
N GLY A 79 -15.40 10.06 2.36
CA GLY A 79 -14.33 10.18 1.37
C GLY A 79 -14.76 11.03 0.20
N LYS A 80 -15.20 12.25 0.50
CA LYS A 80 -15.65 13.28 -0.45
C LYS A 80 -14.76 13.44 -1.69
N TYR A 81 -13.46 13.21 -1.53
CA TYR A 81 -12.46 13.34 -2.59
C TYR A 81 -11.85 12.01 -3.03
N PHE A 82 -12.52 10.89 -2.76
CA PHE A 82 -12.07 9.56 -3.16
C PHE A 82 -12.19 9.39 -4.68
N GLU A 83 -11.07 9.03 -5.29
CA GLU A 83 -10.99 8.68 -6.71
C GLU A 83 -10.32 7.32 -6.79
N LYS A 84 -11.03 6.32 -7.34
CA LYS A 84 -10.54 4.94 -7.39
C LYS A 84 -9.30 4.89 -8.29
N GLU A 85 -8.23 4.32 -7.79
CA GLU A 85 -7.07 3.98 -8.59
C GLU A 85 -7.34 2.75 -9.45
N ASP A 86 -6.86 2.79 -10.69
CA ASP A 86 -6.92 1.66 -11.61
C ASP A 86 -6.26 0.42 -10.98
N ASP A 87 -6.90 -0.73 -11.12
CA ASP A 87 -6.49 -1.96 -10.42
C ASP A 87 -5.10 -2.46 -10.90
N LEU A 88 -4.74 -2.21 -12.17
CA LEU A 88 -3.39 -2.52 -12.70
C LEU A 88 -2.36 -1.57 -12.09
N ILE A 89 -2.66 -0.27 -12.06
CA ILE A 89 -1.76 0.75 -11.49
C ILE A 89 -1.54 0.49 -9.99
N LEU A 90 -2.59 0.17 -9.25
CA LEU A 90 -2.52 -0.17 -7.83
C LEU A 90 -1.62 -1.39 -7.61
N SER A 91 -1.78 -2.43 -8.43
CA SER A 91 -0.95 -3.64 -8.38
C SER A 91 0.53 -3.31 -8.61
N LEU A 92 0.83 -2.46 -9.60
CA LEU A 92 2.19 -2.00 -9.86
C LEU A 92 2.78 -1.17 -8.71
N LYS A 93 1.98 -0.29 -8.07
CA LYS A 93 2.42 0.47 -6.90
C LYS A 93 2.78 -0.45 -5.74
N ILE A 94 1.98 -1.48 -5.48
CA ILE A 94 2.23 -2.48 -4.43
C ILE A 94 3.52 -3.26 -4.73
N ILE A 95 3.69 -3.73 -5.96
CA ILE A 95 4.89 -4.46 -6.38
C ILE A 95 6.13 -3.57 -6.22
N LYS A 96 6.08 -2.33 -6.73
CA LYS A 96 7.18 -1.37 -6.63
C LYS A 96 7.55 -1.08 -5.17
N TYR A 97 6.54 -0.89 -4.31
CA TYR A 97 6.74 -0.68 -2.88
C TYR A 97 7.45 -1.88 -2.23
N ASN A 98 7.00 -3.11 -2.52
CA ASN A 98 7.59 -4.33 -1.97
C ASN A 98 9.01 -4.58 -2.47
N ILE A 99 9.30 -4.30 -3.75
CA ILE A 99 10.65 -4.42 -4.31
C ILE A 99 11.59 -3.44 -3.61
N HIS A 100 11.22 -2.16 -3.55
CA HIS A 100 12.08 -1.12 -2.96
C HIS A 100 12.39 -1.41 -1.49
N LYS A 101 11.39 -1.90 -0.76
CA LYS A 101 11.55 -2.23 0.66
C LYS A 101 12.47 -3.43 0.89
N ASN A 102 12.38 -4.46 0.06
CA ASN A 102 13.19 -5.67 0.20
C ASN A 102 14.49 -5.64 -0.61
N LEU A 103 14.81 -4.50 -1.25
CA LEU A 103 15.99 -4.33 -2.08
C LEU A 103 17.27 -4.75 -1.35
N PHE A 104 17.43 -4.34 -0.09
CA PHE A 104 18.58 -4.68 0.74
C PHE A 104 18.67 -6.19 1.07
N LEU A 105 17.53 -6.86 1.25
CA LEU A 105 17.51 -8.29 1.50
C LEU A 105 17.92 -9.06 0.24
N TYR A 106 17.43 -8.63 -0.93
CA TYR A 106 17.79 -9.25 -2.20
C TYR A 106 19.27 -9.09 -2.53
N THR A 107 19.88 -7.93 -2.24
CA THR A 107 21.33 -7.74 -2.44
C THR A 107 22.15 -8.65 -1.52
N LEU A 108 21.74 -8.82 -0.26
CA LEU A 108 22.38 -9.76 0.67
C LEU A 108 22.30 -11.21 0.19
N ILE A 109 21.12 -11.68 -0.22
CA ILE A 109 20.94 -13.06 -0.72
C ILE A 109 21.82 -13.30 -1.95
N SER A 110 21.88 -12.33 -2.87
CA SER A 110 22.70 -12.42 -4.08
C SER A 110 24.21 -12.55 -3.77
N LEU A 111 24.72 -11.77 -2.81
CA LEU A 111 26.12 -11.84 -2.38
C LEU A 111 26.47 -13.17 -1.70
N VAL A 112 25.56 -13.71 -0.89
CA VAL A 112 25.76 -15.02 -0.27
C VAL A 112 25.77 -16.13 -1.34
N ALA A 113 24.82 -16.09 -2.28
CA ALA A 113 24.73 -17.06 -3.36
C ALA A 113 25.99 -17.05 -4.25
N SER A 114 26.49 -15.86 -4.62
CA SER A 114 27.72 -15.75 -5.41
C SER A 114 28.94 -16.27 -4.67
N GLY A 115 29.03 -16.05 -3.35
CA GLY A 115 30.06 -16.63 -2.49
C GLY A 115 30.05 -18.16 -2.50
N TYR A 116 28.87 -18.78 -2.39
CA TYR A 116 28.73 -20.24 -2.48
C TYR A 116 29.14 -20.79 -3.85
N ILE A 117 28.75 -20.11 -4.94
CA ILE A 117 29.13 -20.51 -6.30
C ILE A 117 30.65 -20.49 -6.47
N LEU A 118 31.32 -19.44 -5.97
CA LEU A 118 32.79 -19.34 -6.04
C LEU A 118 33.49 -20.42 -5.21
N MET A 119 32.97 -20.75 -4.02
CA MET A 119 33.52 -21.84 -3.21
C MET A 119 33.37 -23.19 -3.91
N PHE A 120 32.21 -23.46 -4.51
CA PHE A 120 31.96 -24.72 -5.22
C PHE A 120 32.83 -24.84 -6.48
N ALA A 121 33.00 -23.75 -7.24
CA ALA A 121 33.89 -23.73 -8.40
C ALA A 121 35.33 -24.08 -8.01
N LYS A 122 35.86 -23.47 -6.93
CA LYS A 122 37.21 -23.80 -6.42
C LYS A 122 37.35 -25.23 -5.91
N PHE A 123 36.27 -25.84 -5.42
CA PHE A 123 36.29 -27.22 -4.98
C PHE A 123 36.41 -28.20 -6.16
N LEU A 124 35.77 -27.89 -7.30
CA LEU A 124 35.84 -28.71 -8.51
C LEU A 124 37.19 -28.62 -9.24
N GLU A 125 37.96 -27.55 -9.02
CA GLU A 125 39.31 -27.38 -9.56
C GLU A 125 40.38 -28.21 -8.82
N LYS A 126 40.02 -28.82 -7.68
CA LYS A 126 40.93 -29.58 -6.82
C LYS A 126 40.72 -31.09 -6.96
#